data_AF-A0A223P9H3-F1
#
_entry.id   AF-A0A223P9H3-F1
#
_cell.length_a   1.000
_cell.length_b   1.000
_cell.length_c   1.000
_cell.angle_alpha   90.00
_cell.angle_beta   90.00
_cell.angle_gamma   90.00
#
_symmetry.space_group_name_H-M   'P 1'
#
loop_
_entity.id
_entity.type
_entity.pdbx_description
1 polymer ?
#
loop_
_entity_poly.entity_id
_entity_poly.type
_entity_poly.pdbx_seq_one_letter_code
_entity_poly.pdbx_strand_id
1 'polypeptide(L)'
;MTMMNKELLMGIIKLRNAKRWKAVNLNPTLVCTFGFLVAFALRYVLSPFVDESMSMLFFALNCIVMSYLFGYVQSLILLIISIPTALFFFRKPYFMMDGLGNKDVFLIVVYGTIVMLASVIIEWLQRERYSAVLQQRVSETRYQMLIESDQARRAEYAEHFAAVSKRQSEEAAANSAGVAPQ
;
A
#
# COMPACT_ATOMS: atom_id res chain seq x y z
N MET A 1 -29.60 -13.25 18.38
CA MET A 1 -28.88 -13.42 17.09
C MET A 1 -27.91 -12.26 16.87
N THR A 2 -27.04 -11.99 17.86
CA THR A 2 -26.39 -10.67 18.04
C THR A 2 -24.90 -10.80 18.41
N MET A 3 -24.44 -11.96 18.89
CA MET A 3 -23.04 -12.20 19.26
C MET A 3 -22.18 -12.70 18.08
N MET A 4 -22.78 -13.40 17.11
CA MET A 4 -22.04 -14.04 16.00
C MET A 4 -21.50 -13.04 14.97
N ASN A 5 -22.01 -11.80 14.95
CA ASN A 5 -21.56 -10.76 14.02
C ASN A 5 -20.36 -9.94 14.54
N LYS A 6 -20.14 -9.92 15.87
CA LYS A 6 -19.00 -9.22 16.49
C LYS A 6 -17.67 -9.91 16.20
N GLU A 7 -17.64 -11.23 16.21
CA GLU A 7 -16.45 -12.02 15.84
C GLU A 7 -16.09 -11.87 14.34
N LEU A 8 -17.10 -11.74 13.48
CA LEU A 8 -16.90 -11.46 12.05
C LEU A 8 -16.35 -10.04 11.82
N LEU A 9 -16.81 -9.04 12.54
CA LEU A 9 -16.30 -7.66 12.44
C LEU A 9 -14.88 -7.51 13.00
N MET A 10 -14.58 -8.15 14.15
CA MET A 10 -13.26 -8.08 14.78
C MET A 10 -12.18 -8.82 13.96
N GLY A 11 -12.57 -9.84 13.17
CA GLY A 11 -11.67 -10.60 12.31
C GLY A 11 -11.24 -9.90 11.01
N ILE A 12 -11.91 -8.82 10.59
CA ILE A 12 -11.68 -8.20 9.27
C ILE A 12 -10.50 -7.21 9.29
N ILE A 13 -10.14 -6.63 10.44
CA ILE A 13 -9.08 -5.61 10.50
C ILE A 13 -7.80 -6.19 11.09
N LYS A 14 -7.15 -7.06 10.32
CA LYS A 14 -5.78 -7.50 10.61
C LYS A 14 -4.82 -6.35 10.29
N LEU A 15 -4.71 -5.38 11.20
CA LEU A 15 -3.76 -4.26 11.14
C LEU A 15 -2.33 -4.82 11.03
N ARG A 16 -1.83 -4.89 9.80
CA ARG A 16 -0.45 -5.28 9.53
C ARG A 16 0.47 -4.10 9.78
N ASN A 17 1.63 -4.41 10.34
CA ASN A 17 2.70 -3.47 10.67
C ASN A 17 3.00 -2.48 9.52
N ALA A 18 3.08 -1.19 9.81
CA ALA A 18 3.40 -0.12 8.87
C ALA A 18 4.76 -0.30 8.16
N LYS A 19 5.67 -1.09 8.75
CA LYS A 19 6.93 -1.50 8.09
C LYS A 19 6.73 -2.41 6.88
N ARG A 20 5.55 -2.97 6.66
CA ARG A 20 5.24 -3.91 5.56
C ARG A 20 4.10 -3.35 4.72
N TRP A 21 4.34 -2.16 4.14
CA TRP A 21 3.40 -1.39 3.31
C TRP A 21 2.85 -2.18 2.11
N LYS A 22 3.51 -3.27 1.71
CA LYS A 22 3.09 -4.15 0.63
C LYS A 22 2.60 -5.53 1.11
N ALA A 23 1.37 -5.88 0.74
CA ALA A 23 0.91 -7.27 0.69
C ALA A 23 1.45 -7.88 -0.61
N VAL A 24 2.49 -8.73 -0.50
CA VAL A 24 3.06 -9.42 -1.65
C VAL A 24 2.12 -10.55 -2.05
N ASN A 25 1.09 -10.21 -2.82
CA ASN A 25 0.09 -11.15 -3.33
C ASN A 25 0.56 -11.78 -4.66
N LEU A 26 1.48 -11.10 -5.36
CA LEU A 26 2.09 -11.53 -6.61
C LEU A 26 3.56 -11.89 -6.35
N ASN A 27 4.04 -12.99 -6.95
CA ASN A 27 5.45 -13.38 -6.91
C ASN A 27 6.33 -12.26 -7.50
N PRO A 28 7.06 -11.49 -6.68
CA PRO A 28 7.82 -10.32 -7.16
C PRO A 28 8.82 -10.67 -8.23
N THR A 29 9.46 -11.83 -8.06
CA THR A 29 10.46 -12.37 -8.97
C THR A 29 9.93 -12.56 -10.38
N LEU A 30 8.75 -13.17 -10.56
CA LEU A 30 8.17 -13.42 -11.89
C LEU A 30 7.87 -12.11 -12.64
N VAL A 31 7.29 -11.13 -11.95
CA VAL A 31 6.95 -9.83 -12.56
C VAL A 31 8.22 -9.04 -12.88
N CYS A 32 9.22 -9.07 -11.98
CA CYS A 32 10.51 -8.45 -12.22
C CYS A 32 11.24 -9.07 -13.42
N THR A 33 11.24 -10.41 -13.54
CA THR A 33 11.83 -11.10 -14.70
C THR A 33 11.09 -10.76 -15.99
N PHE A 34 9.76 -10.68 -15.95
CA PHE A 34 8.97 -10.32 -17.12
C PHE A 34 9.25 -8.88 -17.58
N GLY A 35 9.24 -7.92 -16.66
CA GLY A 35 9.57 -6.54 -17.00
C GLY A 35 11.01 -6.36 -17.49
N PHE A 36 11.94 -7.14 -16.94
CA PHE A 36 13.31 -7.18 -17.45
C PHE A 36 13.38 -7.69 -18.90
N LEU A 37 12.68 -8.79 -19.21
CA LEU A 37 12.59 -9.31 -20.59
C LEU A 37 11.94 -8.31 -21.54
N VAL A 38 10.89 -7.62 -21.10
CA VAL A 38 10.24 -6.56 -21.90
C VAL A 38 11.19 -5.40 -22.15
N ALA A 39 11.93 -4.95 -21.14
CA ALA A 39 12.91 -3.86 -21.29
C ALA A 39 14.05 -4.26 -22.24
N PHE A 40 14.52 -5.51 -22.14
CA PHE A 40 15.51 -6.06 -23.04
C PHE A 40 14.99 -6.12 -24.48
N ALA A 41 13.78 -6.67 -24.70
CA ALA A 41 13.16 -6.76 -26.01
C ALA A 41 12.92 -5.37 -26.63
N LEU A 42 12.44 -4.42 -25.83
CA LEU A 42 12.21 -3.05 -26.26
C LEU A 42 13.51 -2.39 -26.69
N ARG A 43 14.60 -2.57 -25.92
CA ARG A 43 15.93 -2.05 -26.28
C ARG A 43 16.52 -2.75 -27.51
N TYR A 44 16.24 -4.05 -27.70
CA TYR A 44 16.69 -4.80 -28.86
C TYR A 44 16.02 -4.29 -30.14
N VAL A 45 14.69 -4.12 -30.12
CA VAL A 45 13.93 -3.57 -31.26
C VAL A 45 14.32 -2.13 -31.56
N LEU A 46 14.58 -1.32 -30.53
CA LEU A 46 15.00 0.08 -30.69
C LEU A 46 16.51 0.26 -30.90
N SER A 47 17.26 -0.83 -31.05
CA SER A 47 18.70 -0.77 -31.27
C SER A 47 19.16 -0.01 -32.52
N PRO A 48 18.41 0.07 -33.64
CA PRO A 48 18.85 0.91 -34.78
C PRO A 48 18.69 2.41 -34.52
N PHE A 49 17.91 2.81 -33.51
CA PHE A 49 17.63 4.22 -33.21
C PHE A 49 18.36 4.74 -31.98
N VAL A 50 18.79 3.85 -31.08
CA VAL A 50 19.34 4.21 -29.77
C VAL A 50 20.86 4.06 -29.78
N ASP A 51 21.54 5.19 -29.63
CA ASP A 51 22.99 5.24 -29.49
C ASP A 51 23.50 4.39 -28.31
N GLU A 52 24.76 3.99 -28.41
CA GLU A 52 25.44 3.17 -27.43
C GLU A 52 25.52 3.84 -26.04
N SER A 53 25.56 5.18 -26.02
CA SER A 53 25.54 5.99 -24.79
C SER A 53 24.27 5.79 -23.95
N MET A 54 23.17 5.36 -24.56
CA MET A 54 21.87 5.16 -23.91
C MET A 54 21.56 3.68 -23.63
N SER A 55 22.59 2.83 -23.59
CA SER A 55 22.48 1.38 -23.34
C SER A 55 21.66 1.05 -22.08
N MET A 56 21.86 1.78 -20.99
CA MET A 56 21.25 1.48 -19.69
C MET A 56 19.87 2.11 -19.47
N LEU A 57 19.39 2.97 -20.38
CA LEU A 57 18.18 3.78 -20.18
C LEU A 57 16.92 2.91 -19.92
N PHE A 58 16.66 1.92 -20.78
CA PHE A 58 15.49 1.07 -20.65
C PHE A 58 15.55 0.17 -19.40
N PHE A 59 16.74 -0.25 -19.02
CA PHE A 59 16.96 -0.98 -17.79
C PHE A 59 16.73 -0.10 -16.56
N ALA A 60 17.20 1.15 -16.58
CA ALA A 60 16.98 2.12 -15.53
C ALA A 60 15.47 2.42 -15.37
N LEU A 61 14.74 2.63 -16.47
CA LEU A 61 13.28 2.81 -16.44
C LEU A 61 12.58 1.59 -15.83
N ASN A 62 12.94 0.38 -16.25
CA ASN A 62 12.38 -0.84 -15.66
C ASN A 62 12.69 -0.94 -14.16
N CYS A 63 13.92 -0.60 -13.73
CA CYS A 63 14.28 -0.58 -12.31
C CYS A 63 13.43 0.43 -11.52
N ILE A 64 13.14 1.61 -12.08
CA ILE A 64 12.30 2.63 -11.44
C ILE A 64 10.85 2.12 -11.31
N VAL A 65 10.28 1.55 -12.37
CA VAL A 65 8.93 0.96 -12.36
C VAL A 65 8.85 -0.18 -11.35
N MET A 66 9.86 -1.05 -11.31
CA MET A 66 9.92 -2.15 -10.34
C MET A 66 10.13 -1.65 -8.91
N SER A 67 10.87 -0.56 -8.71
CA SER A 67 10.95 0.11 -7.40
C SER A 67 9.59 0.61 -6.96
N TYR A 68 8.80 1.19 -7.87
CA TYR A 68 7.45 1.63 -7.56
C TYR A 68 6.53 0.46 -7.22
N LEU A 69 6.61 -0.65 -7.94
CA LEU A 69 5.72 -1.77 -7.69
C LEU A 69 6.14 -2.58 -6.46
N PHE A 70 7.41 -2.93 -6.32
CA PHE A 70 7.92 -3.91 -5.35
C PHE A 70 8.83 -3.34 -4.25
N GLY A 71 9.16 -2.05 -4.33
CA GLY A 71 10.04 -1.36 -3.40
C GLY A 71 11.51 -1.39 -3.82
N TYR A 72 12.33 -0.68 -3.05
CA TYR A 72 13.73 -0.43 -3.38
C TYR A 72 14.58 -1.70 -3.53
N VAL A 73 14.34 -2.73 -2.72
CA VAL A 73 15.17 -3.96 -2.70
C VAL A 73 15.14 -4.69 -4.04
N GLN A 74 13.96 -4.83 -4.66
CA GLN A 74 13.84 -5.51 -5.95
C GLN A 74 14.46 -4.69 -7.08
N SER A 75 14.36 -3.37 -7.00
CA SER A 75 15.02 -2.47 -7.96
C SER A 75 16.53 -2.60 -7.91
N LEU A 76 17.13 -2.65 -6.71
CA LEU A 76 18.57 -2.86 -6.54
C LEU A 76 19.05 -4.19 -7.12
N ILE A 77 18.32 -5.28 -6.87
CA ILE A 77 18.66 -6.59 -7.41
C ILE A 77 18.63 -6.55 -8.94
N LEU A 78 17.59 -5.95 -9.52
CA LEU A 78 17.49 -5.75 -10.97
C LEU A 78 18.60 -4.85 -11.52
N LEU A 79 19.01 -3.83 -10.76
CA LEU A 79 20.11 -2.96 -11.15
C LEU A 79 21.43 -3.75 -11.25
N ILE A 80 21.74 -4.57 -10.25
CA ILE A 80 22.93 -5.43 -10.23
C ILE A 80 22.93 -6.42 -11.41
N ILE A 81 21.77 -6.93 -11.81
CA ILE A 81 21.64 -7.86 -12.96
C ILE A 81 21.68 -7.10 -14.30
N SER A 82 21.12 -5.90 -14.34
CA SER A 82 21.04 -5.11 -15.57
C SER A 82 22.38 -4.52 -16.00
N ILE A 83 23.26 -4.16 -15.07
CA ILE A 83 24.61 -3.67 -15.39
C ILE A 83 25.40 -4.68 -16.26
N PRO A 84 25.65 -5.93 -15.83
CA PRO A 84 26.42 -6.88 -16.64
C PRO A 84 25.68 -7.22 -17.94
N THR A 85 24.35 -7.27 -17.93
CA THR A 85 23.56 -7.51 -19.16
C THR A 85 23.74 -6.37 -20.16
N ALA A 86 23.68 -5.12 -19.69
CA ALA A 86 23.85 -3.94 -20.53
C ALA A 86 25.26 -3.84 -21.11
N LEU A 87 26.28 -4.19 -20.31
CA LEU A 87 27.68 -4.20 -20.74
C LEU A 87 27.97 -5.31 -21.76
N PHE A 88 27.36 -6.49 -21.62
CA PHE A 88 27.64 -7.63 -22.49
C PHE A 88 26.91 -7.56 -23.84
N PHE A 89 25.63 -7.14 -23.85
CA PHE A 89 24.79 -7.19 -25.05
C PHE A 89 24.82 -5.90 -25.89
N PHE A 90 24.95 -4.73 -25.27
CA PHE A 90 24.73 -3.45 -25.94
C PHE A 90 25.98 -2.60 -26.10
N ARG A 91 27.16 -3.12 -25.71
CA ARG A 91 28.47 -2.50 -25.96
C ARG A 91 29.15 -3.12 -27.18
N LYS A 92 29.86 -2.30 -27.95
CA LYS A 92 30.83 -2.72 -28.97
C LYS A 92 32.18 -3.05 -28.33
N PRO A 93 32.88 -4.11 -28.77
CA PRO A 93 32.41 -5.16 -29.69
C PRO A 93 31.32 -6.03 -29.05
N TYR A 94 30.20 -6.20 -29.76
CA TYR A 94 29.06 -6.97 -29.26
C TYR A 94 29.48 -8.41 -28.95
N PHE A 95 29.01 -8.96 -27.84
CA PHE A 95 29.29 -10.34 -27.39
C PHE A 95 30.76 -10.66 -27.08
N MET A 96 31.60 -9.63 -26.90
CA MET A 96 33.01 -9.78 -26.53
C MET A 96 33.25 -9.06 -25.19
N MET A 97 33.94 -9.74 -24.27
CA MET A 97 34.32 -9.16 -22.99
C MET A 97 35.54 -8.26 -23.19
N ASP A 98 35.30 -7.02 -23.60
CA ASP A 98 36.31 -5.96 -23.59
C ASP A 98 36.40 -5.33 -22.18
N GLY A 99 37.56 -4.77 -21.85
CA GLY A 99 37.83 -4.16 -20.54
C GLY A 99 36.80 -3.08 -20.16
N LEU A 100 36.68 -2.77 -18.86
CA LEU A 100 35.86 -1.63 -18.44
C LEU A 100 36.55 -0.32 -18.87
N GLY A 101 35.93 0.41 -19.81
CA GLY A 101 36.38 1.74 -20.20
C GLY A 101 35.87 2.83 -19.25
N ASN A 102 36.53 3.99 -19.26
CA ASN A 102 36.15 5.15 -18.45
C ASN A 102 34.70 5.61 -18.73
N LYS A 103 34.24 5.49 -19.99
CA LYS A 103 32.87 5.83 -20.38
C LYS A 103 31.83 4.93 -19.71
N ASP A 104 32.15 3.65 -19.53
CA ASP A 104 31.24 2.68 -18.91
C ASP A 104 31.08 2.94 -17.43
N VAL A 105 32.19 3.23 -16.73
CA VAL A 105 32.16 3.62 -15.32
C VAL A 105 31.31 4.87 -15.14
N PHE A 106 31.47 5.87 -16.02
CA PHE A 106 30.65 7.08 -15.98
C PHE A 106 29.15 6.78 -16.14
N LEU A 107 28.78 5.95 -17.13
CA LEU A 107 27.38 5.57 -17.34
C LEU A 107 26.80 4.78 -16.17
N ILE A 108 27.55 3.83 -15.61
CA ILE A 108 27.11 3.05 -14.44
C ILE A 108 26.87 3.98 -13.24
N VAL A 109 27.75 4.95 -13.01
CA VAL A 109 27.59 5.92 -11.91
C VAL A 109 26.39 6.83 -12.14
N VAL A 110 26.20 7.37 -13.34
CA VAL A 110 25.07 8.27 -13.65
C VAL A 110 23.74 7.52 -13.56
N TYR A 111 23.59 6.40 -14.25
CA TYR A 111 22.32 5.64 -14.21
C TYR A 111 22.10 4.97 -12.85
N GLY A 112 23.17 4.50 -12.21
CA GLY A 112 23.13 3.96 -10.86
C GLY A 112 22.62 4.99 -9.86
N THR A 113 23.16 6.19 -9.87
CA THR A 113 22.70 7.28 -8.98
C THR A 113 21.26 7.69 -9.27
N ILE A 114 20.85 7.76 -10.54
CA ILE A 114 19.45 8.06 -10.93
C ILE A 114 18.50 7.01 -10.36
N VAL A 115 18.77 5.71 -10.60
CA VAL A 115 17.90 4.62 -10.11
C VAL A 115 17.89 4.58 -8.60
N MET A 116 19.05 4.75 -7.96
CA MET A 116 19.16 4.80 -6.50
C MET A 116 18.32 5.92 -5.91
N LEU A 117 18.48 7.14 -6.41
CA LEU A 117 17.77 8.32 -5.91
C LEU A 117 16.27 8.20 -6.17
N ALA A 118 15.87 7.82 -7.38
CA ALA A 118 14.47 7.59 -7.72
C ALA A 118 13.84 6.53 -6.79
N SER A 119 14.54 5.42 -6.56
CA SER A 119 14.02 4.35 -5.72
C SER A 119 13.91 4.73 -4.25
N VAL A 120 14.85 5.52 -3.72
CA VAL A 120 14.78 6.08 -2.36
C VAL A 120 13.59 7.02 -2.21
N ILE A 121 13.41 7.95 -3.17
CA ILE A 121 12.27 8.88 -3.15
C ILE A 121 10.95 8.11 -3.20
N ILE A 122 10.85 7.12 -4.09
CA ILE A 122 9.64 6.29 -4.24
C ILE A 122 9.33 5.55 -2.93
N GLU A 123 10.32 4.90 -2.32
CA GLU A 123 10.14 4.18 -1.06
C GLU A 123 9.70 5.14 0.07
N TRP A 124 10.29 6.33 0.13
CA TRP A 124 9.91 7.34 1.11
C TRP A 124 8.46 7.81 0.92
N LEU A 125 8.09 8.19 -0.30
CA LEU A 125 6.74 8.63 -0.65
C LEU A 125 5.69 7.54 -0.38
N GLN A 126 6.00 6.28 -0.66
CA GLN A 126 5.09 5.17 -0.43
C GLN A 126 4.86 4.90 1.06
N ARG A 127 5.90 5.07 1.89
CA ARG A 127 5.77 4.95 3.35
C ARG A 127 4.89 6.04 3.93
N GLU A 128 5.05 7.27 3.48
CA GLU A 128 4.21 8.38 3.91
C GLU A 128 2.75 8.18 3.50
N ARG A 129 2.51 7.81 2.23
CA ARG A 129 1.16 7.48 1.74
C ARG A 129 0.51 6.35 2.54
N TYR A 130 1.27 5.30 2.86
CA TYR A 130 0.75 4.19 3.66
C TYR A 130 0.38 4.63 5.08
N SER A 131 1.21 5.46 5.72
CA SER A 131 0.94 6.03 7.04
C SER A 131 -0.35 6.86 7.04
N ALA A 132 -0.53 7.73 6.04
CA ALA A 132 -1.72 8.56 5.91
C ALA A 132 -3.00 7.72 5.73
N VAL A 133 -2.96 6.71 4.86
CA VAL A 133 -4.10 5.80 4.66
C VAL A 133 -4.42 5.03 5.93
N LEU A 134 -3.40 4.58 6.68
CA LEU A 134 -3.60 3.86 7.93
C LEU A 134 -4.28 4.75 8.99
N GLN A 135 -3.84 6.00 9.12
CA GLN A 135 -4.46 6.97 10.02
C GLN A 135 -5.91 7.25 9.64
N GLN A 136 -6.21 7.39 8.34
CA GLN A 136 -7.58 7.55 7.85
C GLN A 136 -8.48 6.36 8.23
N ARG A 137 -8.00 5.13 8.05
CA ARG A 137 -8.77 3.92 8.43
C ARG A 137 -9.03 3.86 9.93
N VAL A 138 -8.03 4.22 10.75
CA VAL A 138 -8.20 4.27 12.20
C VAL A 138 -9.20 5.36 12.61
N SER A 139 -9.19 6.53 11.97
CA SER A 139 -10.19 7.58 12.24
C SER A 139 -11.60 7.15 11.85
N GLU A 140 -11.76 6.46 10.71
CA GLU A 140 -13.06 5.92 10.26
C GLU A 140 -13.61 4.91 11.29
N THR A 141 -12.79 3.98 11.77
CA THR A 141 -13.22 2.99 12.78
C THR A 141 -13.54 3.65 14.13
N ARG A 142 -12.73 4.62 14.59
CA ARG A 142 -13.01 5.37 15.83
C ARG A 142 -14.32 6.16 15.73
N TYR A 143 -14.59 6.75 14.59
CA TYR A 143 -15.83 7.48 14.35
C TYR A 143 -17.05 6.55 14.37
N GLN A 144 -16.96 5.37 13.73
CA GLN A 144 -18.03 4.36 13.78
C GLN A 144 -18.32 3.90 15.20
N MET A 145 -17.29 3.56 15.99
CA MET A 145 -17.45 3.16 17.39
C MET A 145 -18.11 4.26 18.23
N LEU A 146 -17.79 5.53 17.98
CA LEU A 146 -18.39 6.65 18.68
C LEU A 146 -19.89 6.78 18.36
N ILE A 147 -20.27 6.64 17.09
CA ILE A 147 -21.68 6.63 16.67
C ILE A 147 -22.44 5.47 17.31
N GLU A 148 -21.88 4.25 17.27
CA GLU A 148 -22.50 3.07 17.87
C GLU A 148 -22.68 3.26 19.39
N SER A 149 -21.68 3.84 20.07
CA SER A 149 -21.77 4.14 21.50
C SER A 149 -22.84 5.19 21.82
N ASP A 150 -23.01 6.21 20.98
CA ASP A 150 -24.03 7.25 21.17
C ASP A 150 -25.44 6.70 20.92
N GLN A 151 -25.60 5.84 19.91
CA GLN A 151 -26.86 5.14 19.65
C GLN A 151 -27.25 4.20 20.80
N ALA A 152 -26.29 3.44 21.35
CA ALA A 152 -26.52 2.58 22.51
C ALA A 152 -26.98 3.40 23.73
N ARG A 153 -26.32 4.52 24.03
CA ARG A 153 -26.73 5.42 25.12
C ARG A 153 -28.14 5.97 24.92
N ARG A 154 -28.50 6.39 23.70
CA ARG A 154 -29.85 6.91 23.40
C ARG A 154 -30.93 5.84 23.58
N ALA A 155 -30.63 4.58 23.22
CA ALA A 155 -31.54 3.46 23.44
C ALA A 155 -31.78 3.22 24.94
N GLU A 156 -30.72 3.20 25.75
CA GLU A 156 -30.83 3.07 27.21
C GLU A 156 -31.67 4.20 27.83
N TYR A 157 -31.45 5.45 27.40
CA TYR A 157 -32.27 6.57 27.86
C TYR A 157 -33.75 6.40 27.46
N ALA A 158 -34.04 5.98 26.23
CA ALA A 158 -35.41 5.76 25.77
C ALA A 158 -36.14 4.67 26.57
N GLU A 159 -35.45 3.56 26.89
CA GLU A 159 -35.99 2.51 27.77
C GLU A 159 -36.27 3.04 29.19
N HIS A 160 -35.35 3.83 29.75
CA HIS A 160 -35.56 4.49 31.04
C HIS A 160 -36.78 5.43 31.03
N PHE A 161 -36.93 6.27 30.00
CA PHE A 161 -38.09 7.16 29.88
C PHE A 161 -39.41 6.39 29.73
N ALA A 162 -39.42 5.30 28.94
CA ALA A 162 -40.60 4.45 28.79
C ALA A 162 -40.99 3.78 30.12
N ALA A 163 -40.01 3.29 30.88
CA ALA A 163 -40.25 2.69 32.19
C ALA A 163 -40.78 3.71 33.21
N VAL A 164 -40.24 4.93 33.24
CA VAL A 164 -40.71 6.01 34.13
C VAL A 164 -42.12 6.45 33.77
N SER A 165 -42.40 6.67 32.48
CA SER A 165 -43.74 7.04 31.99
C SER A 165 -44.80 5.99 32.35
N LYS A 166 -44.45 4.69 32.20
CA LYS A 166 -45.33 3.59 32.60
C LYS A 166 -45.65 3.63 34.09
N ARG A 167 -44.64 3.80 34.97
CA ARG A 167 -44.85 3.93 36.42
C ARG A 167 -45.75 5.13 36.76
N GLN A 168 -45.52 6.29 36.14
CA GLN A 168 -46.37 7.46 36.35
C GLN A 168 -47.82 7.22 35.92
N SER A 169 -48.05 6.50 34.81
CA SER A 169 -49.40 6.15 34.37
C SER A 169 -50.11 5.18 35.33
N GLU A 170 -49.37 4.22 35.90
CA GLU A 170 -49.87 3.29 36.91
C GLU A 170 -50.21 4.01 38.22
N GLU A 171 -49.35 4.92 38.68
CA GLU A 171 -49.59 5.77 39.85
C GLU A 171 -50.78 6.71 39.66
N ALA A 172 -50.94 7.32 38.48
CA ALA A 172 -52.08 8.18 38.16
C ALA A 172 -53.40 7.40 38.10
N ALA A 173 -53.38 6.16 37.57
CA ALA A 173 -54.54 5.27 37.56
C ALA A 173 -54.91 4.78 38.98
N ALA A 174 -53.92 4.52 39.82
CA ALA A 174 -54.14 4.15 41.22
C ALA A 174 -54.72 5.31 42.04
N ASN A 175 -54.21 6.53 41.84
CA ASN A 175 -54.73 7.73 42.51
C ASN A 175 -56.15 8.10 42.06
N SER A 176 -56.51 7.89 40.79
CA SER A 176 -57.89 8.15 40.33
C SER A 176 -58.88 7.08 40.82
N ALA A 177 -58.44 5.83 41.02
CA ALA A 177 -59.25 4.77 41.61
C ALA A 177 -59.42 4.91 43.14
N GLY A 178 -58.50 5.58 43.82
CA GLY A 178 -58.56 5.85 45.26
C GLY A 178 -59.46 7.04 45.66
N VAL A 179 -59.90 7.86 44.70
CA VAL A 179 -60.81 9.00 44.95
C VAL A 179 -62.23 8.59 44.54
N ALA A 180 -62.85 7.72 45.33
CA ALA A 180 -64.31 7.56 45.33
C ALA A 180 -64.90 8.53 46.36
N PRO A 181 -65.94 9.33 46.02
CA PRO A 181 -66.49 10.33 46.92
C PRO A 181 -67.24 9.64 48.07
N GLN A 182 -66.89 10.02 49.31
CA GLN A 182 -67.80 9.89 50.44
C GLN A 182 -68.82 11.02 50.42
#